data_AF-A0A0J8QJ73-F1
#
_entry.id   AF-A0A0J8QJ73-F1
#
_cell.length_a   1.000
_cell.length_b   1.000
_cell.length_c   1.000
_cell.angle_alpha   90.00
_cell.angle_beta   90.00
_cell.angle_gamma   90.00
#
_symmetry.space_group_name_H-M   'P 1'
#
loop_
_entity.id
_entity.type
_entity.pdbx_description
1 polymer ?
#
loop_
_entity_poly.entity_id
_entity_poly.type
_entity_poly.pdbx_seq_one_letter_code
_entity_poly.pdbx_strand_id
1 'polypeptide(L)'
;MSQAVALGEPIPPNTSHAVSVSLPTWSANVGYEEGQDWVIKVMRTGYPRFFMHKNIRELVFHIIRQFGHPGESAMPFPSLKTASRCHDFMVSRLPLDTHAKIRVVSLMVMPLSASETSSDEQLSSVTAKLYCIFIS
;
A
#
# COMPACT_ATOMS: atom_id res chain seq x y z
N MET A 1 20.84 -29.02 -5.34
CA MET A 1 21.32 -27.62 -5.26
C MET A 1 20.09 -26.74 -5.14
N SER A 2 19.94 -25.98 -4.05
CA SER A 2 18.84 -25.02 -3.93
C SER A 2 19.01 -23.95 -4.99
N GLN A 3 18.02 -23.80 -5.86
CA GLN A 3 18.04 -22.77 -6.89
C GLN A 3 17.89 -21.41 -6.21
N ALA A 4 18.88 -20.52 -6.38
CA ALA A 4 18.82 -19.19 -5.81
C ALA A 4 17.63 -18.43 -6.44
N VAL A 5 16.79 -17.83 -5.60
CA VAL A 5 15.65 -17.01 -6.04
C VAL A 5 16.20 -15.79 -6.80
N ALA A 6 15.62 -15.48 -7.97
CA ALA A 6 16.07 -14.37 -8.82
C ALA A 6 16.03 -13.01 -8.10
N LEU A 7 16.95 -12.11 -8.44
CA LEU A 7 17.04 -10.77 -7.85
C LEU A 7 15.69 -10.03 -7.89
N GLY A 8 15.27 -9.48 -6.77
CA GLY A 8 14.03 -8.68 -6.65
C GLY A 8 12.75 -9.49 -6.55
N GLU A 9 12.81 -10.82 -6.66
CA GLU A 9 11.66 -11.69 -6.44
C GLU A 9 11.31 -11.80 -4.95
N PRO A 10 10.01 -11.93 -4.61
CA PRO A 10 9.59 -12.02 -3.22
C PRO A 10 10.11 -13.28 -2.51
N ILE A 11 10.44 -13.12 -1.23
CA ILE A 11 10.80 -14.22 -0.33
C ILE A 11 9.83 -14.22 0.87
N PRO A 12 9.14 -15.35 1.15
CA PRO A 12 9.06 -16.58 0.35
C PRO A 12 8.36 -16.38 -1.01
N PRO A 13 8.66 -17.21 -2.02
CA PRO A 13 7.99 -17.11 -3.33
C PRO A 13 6.49 -17.37 -3.20
N ASN A 14 5.69 -16.79 -4.10
CA ASN A 14 4.24 -16.98 -4.21
C ASN A 14 3.43 -16.65 -2.93
N THR A 15 3.96 -15.82 -2.04
CA THR A 15 3.23 -15.38 -0.84
C THR A 15 2.60 -14.00 -1.09
N SER A 16 1.28 -13.89 -0.96
CA SER A 16 0.50 -12.67 -1.26
C SER A 16 0.92 -11.41 -0.49
N HIS A 17 1.56 -11.60 0.66
CA HIS A 17 2.04 -10.56 1.55
C HIS A 17 3.54 -10.67 1.83
N ALA A 18 4.32 -11.21 0.87
CA ALA A 18 5.77 -11.27 1.00
C ALA A 18 6.36 -9.88 1.22
N VAL A 19 7.07 -9.74 2.33
CA VAL A 19 7.66 -8.46 2.77
C VAL A 19 9.16 -8.37 2.50
N SER A 20 9.77 -9.42 1.95
CA SER A 20 11.20 -9.47 1.63
C SER A 20 11.43 -9.82 0.17
N VAL A 21 12.65 -9.57 -0.31
CA VAL A 21 13.10 -9.82 -1.68
C VAL A 21 14.43 -10.54 -1.70
N SER A 22 14.68 -11.27 -2.78
CA SER A 22 15.98 -11.88 -3.01
C SER A 22 17.02 -10.83 -3.43
N LEU A 23 18.12 -10.81 -2.70
CA LEU A 23 19.38 -10.15 -3.07
C LEU A 23 20.44 -11.27 -3.09
N PRO A 24 20.56 -12.03 -4.20
CA PRO A 24 21.31 -13.29 -4.21
C PRO A 24 22.84 -13.14 -4.17
N THR A 25 23.35 -11.91 -4.29
CA THR A 25 24.79 -11.62 -4.32
C THR A 25 25.14 -10.44 -3.43
N TRP A 26 26.37 -10.39 -2.92
CA TRP A 26 26.86 -9.24 -2.16
C TRP A 26 26.79 -7.94 -2.98
N SER A 27 27.10 -8.00 -4.28
CA SER A 27 26.97 -6.85 -5.18
C SER A 27 25.53 -6.33 -5.27
N ALA A 28 24.53 -7.21 -5.19
CA ALA A 28 23.12 -6.79 -5.14
C ALA A 28 22.77 -6.11 -3.82
N ASN A 29 23.33 -6.54 -2.69
CA ASN A 29 23.18 -5.84 -1.41
C ASN A 29 23.79 -4.44 -1.46
N VAL A 30 25.03 -4.30 -1.95
CA VAL A 30 25.69 -2.99 -2.11
C VAL A 30 24.88 -2.10 -3.04
N GLY A 31 24.47 -2.63 -4.21
CA GLY A 31 23.66 -1.87 -5.17
C GLY A 31 22.28 -1.47 -4.64
N TYR A 32 21.67 -2.26 -3.75
CA TYR A 32 20.42 -1.90 -3.08
C TYR A 32 20.62 -0.69 -2.15
N GLU A 33 21.65 -0.73 -1.28
CA GLU A 33 21.95 0.34 -0.31
C GLU A 33 22.41 1.64 -1.00
N GLU A 34 23.12 1.53 -2.13
CA GLU A 34 23.55 2.68 -2.93
C GLU A 34 22.46 3.20 -3.90
N GLY A 35 21.29 2.54 -3.96
CA GLY A 35 20.19 2.96 -4.84
C GLY A 35 20.47 2.76 -6.33
N GLN A 36 21.31 1.80 -6.70
CA GLN A 36 21.67 1.54 -8.09
C GLN A 36 20.47 1.01 -8.89
N ASP A 37 20.26 1.60 -10.07
CA ASP A 37 19.09 1.37 -10.92
C ASP A 37 18.82 -0.10 -11.26
N TRP A 38 19.87 -0.88 -11.52
CA TRP A 38 19.74 -2.30 -11.89
C TRP A 38 19.20 -3.17 -10.76
N VAL A 39 19.33 -2.72 -9.50
CA VAL A 39 18.74 -3.37 -8.31
C VAL A 39 17.35 -2.82 -8.05
N ILE A 40 17.22 -1.48 -7.94
CA ILE A 40 15.96 -0.85 -7.52
C ILE A 40 14.81 -1.12 -8.52
N LYS A 41 15.09 -1.11 -9.82
CA LYS A 41 14.06 -1.28 -10.87
C LYS A 41 13.45 -2.68 -10.91
N VAL A 42 14.16 -3.71 -10.42
CA VAL A 42 13.66 -5.09 -10.43
C VAL A 42 12.97 -5.49 -9.13
N MET A 43 12.99 -4.63 -8.10
CA MET A 43 12.36 -4.91 -6.81
C MET A 43 10.84 -4.97 -6.90
N ARG A 44 10.26 -6.13 -6.56
CA ARG A 44 8.80 -6.31 -6.54
C ARG A 44 8.18 -5.94 -5.19
N THR A 45 8.88 -6.21 -4.11
CA THR A 45 8.51 -5.86 -2.72
C THR A 45 9.82 -5.48 -2.02
N GLY A 46 9.84 -5.33 -0.70
CA GLY A 46 11.11 -5.11 -0.03
C GLY A 46 11.01 -4.86 1.47
N TYR A 47 12.05 -5.31 2.16
CA TYR A 47 12.36 -4.92 3.53
C TYR A 47 13.71 -4.18 3.51
N PRO A 48 13.87 -3.06 4.23
CA PRO A 48 12.85 -2.37 5.03
C PRO A 48 11.69 -1.80 4.18
N ARG A 49 10.51 -1.60 4.80
CA ARG A 49 9.27 -1.18 4.13
C ARG A 49 9.28 0.30 3.68
N PHE A 50 10.23 0.65 2.81
CA PHE A 50 10.35 2.00 2.25
C PHE A 50 9.27 2.31 1.20
N PHE A 51 8.63 1.28 0.64
CA PHE A 51 7.63 1.43 -0.40
C PHE A 51 6.27 0.88 0.02
N MET A 52 5.21 1.54 -0.43
CA MET A 52 3.85 1.05 -0.27
C MET A 52 3.67 -0.28 -1.03
N HIS A 53 3.19 -1.31 -0.34
CA HIS A 53 2.95 -2.64 -0.91
C HIS A 53 1.97 -2.58 -2.10
N LYS A 54 2.14 -3.44 -3.11
CA LYS A 54 1.34 -3.44 -4.34
C LYS A 54 -0.17 -3.45 -4.09
N ASN A 55 -0.65 -4.35 -3.22
CA ASN A 55 -2.08 -4.41 -2.88
C ASN A 55 -2.62 -3.12 -2.27
N ILE A 56 -1.79 -2.39 -1.51
CA ILE A 56 -2.20 -1.08 -0.95
C ILE A 56 -2.26 -0.05 -2.08
N ARG A 57 -1.32 -0.06 -3.03
CA ARG A 57 -1.36 0.83 -4.20
C ARG A 57 -2.59 0.56 -5.07
N GLU A 58 -2.93 -0.70 -5.31
CA GLU A 58 -4.15 -1.08 -6.05
C GLU A 58 -5.41 -0.60 -5.31
N LEU A 59 -5.48 -0.82 -3.99
CA LEU A 59 -6.57 -0.31 -3.16
C LEU A 59 -6.68 1.22 -3.27
N VAL A 60 -5.57 1.94 -3.17
CA VAL A 60 -5.52 3.41 -3.31
C VAL A 60 -5.97 3.85 -4.70
N PHE A 61 -5.55 3.16 -5.76
CA PHE A 61 -5.97 3.43 -7.12
C PHE A 61 -7.50 3.33 -7.26
N HIS A 62 -8.11 2.26 -6.73
CA HIS A 62 -9.57 2.11 -6.73
C HIS A 62 -10.27 3.19 -5.92
N ILE A 63 -9.73 3.56 -4.77
CA ILE A 63 -10.28 4.62 -3.91
C ILE A 63 -10.23 5.98 -4.60
N ILE A 64 -9.12 6.34 -5.23
CA ILE A 64 -8.98 7.60 -5.99
C ILE A 64 -9.95 7.60 -7.17
N ARG A 65 -10.04 6.48 -7.90
CA ARG A 65 -10.95 6.38 -9.06
C ARG A 65 -12.42 6.57 -8.68
N GLN A 66 -12.82 6.11 -7.48
CA GLN A 66 -14.22 6.14 -7.06
C GLN A 66 -14.59 7.40 -6.25
N PHE A 67 -13.66 7.92 -5.45
CA PHE A 67 -13.94 8.98 -4.47
C PHE A 67 -13.00 10.18 -4.56
N GLY A 68 -12.01 10.15 -5.46
CA GLY A 68 -11.02 11.22 -5.67
C GLY A 68 -11.47 12.25 -6.70
N HIS A 69 -10.90 13.44 -6.60
CA HIS A 69 -10.97 14.48 -7.62
C HIS A 69 -9.75 14.41 -8.57
N PRO A 70 -9.81 15.00 -9.77
CA PRO A 70 -8.67 15.08 -10.66
C PRO A 70 -7.44 15.70 -9.98
N GLY A 71 -6.30 15.02 -10.07
CA GLY A 71 -5.04 15.47 -9.46
C GLY A 71 -4.86 15.10 -7.99
N GLU A 72 -5.88 14.55 -7.32
CA GLU A 72 -5.73 14.10 -5.94
C GLU A 72 -4.97 12.77 -5.82
N SER A 73 -4.23 12.65 -4.74
CA SER A 73 -3.68 11.40 -4.22
C SER A 73 -4.39 11.01 -2.93
N ALA A 74 -4.33 9.73 -2.54
CA ALA A 74 -4.96 9.23 -1.32
C ALA A 74 -4.01 8.38 -0.48
N MET A 75 -4.11 8.52 0.85
CA MET A 75 -3.37 7.74 1.83
C MET A 75 -4.33 6.97 2.75
N PRO A 76 -4.31 5.63 2.75
CA PRO A 76 -5.22 4.82 3.55
C PRO A 76 -4.68 4.57 4.97
N PHE A 77 -5.58 4.57 5.94
CA PHE A 77 -5.31 4.37 7.36
C PHE A 77 -6.32 3.39 7.97
N PRO A 78 -5.86 2.50 8.87
CA PRO A 78 -6.72 1.48 9.47
C PRO A 78 -7.66 2.03 10.56
N SER A 79 -7.45 3.26 11.02
CA SER A 79 -8.29 3.90 12.03
C SER A 79 -8.37 5.41 11.87
N LEU A 80 -9.46 6.00 12.37
CA LEU A 80 -9.62 7.44 12.42
C LEU A 80 -8.49 8.10 13.20
N LYS A 81 -8.10 7.52 14.35
CA LYS A 81 -7.02 8.04 15.19
C LYS A 81 -5.71 8.22 14.41
N THR A 82 -5.33 7.23 13.59
CA THR A 82 -4.11 7.30 12.77
C THR A 82 -4.25 8.28 11.61
N ALA A 83 -5.44 8.37 10.99
CA ALA A 83 -5.71 9.33 9.93
C ALA A 83 -5.68 10.78 10.46
N SER A 84 -6.37 11.05 11.56
CA SER A 84 -6.39 12.38 12.20
C SER A 84 -5.00 12.84 12.59
N ARG A 85 -4.17 11.97 13.19
CA ARG A 85 -2.77 12.33 13.51
C ARG A 85 -1.96 12.72 12.27
N CYS A 86 -2.16 12.04 11.15
CA CYS A 86 -1.48 12.38 9.90
C CYS A 86 -2.03 13.68 9.30
N HIS A 87 -3.35 13.86 9.27
CA HIS A 87 -3.99 15.09 8.87
C HIS A 87 -3.46 16.30 9.67
N ASP A 88 -3.47 16.21 11.00
CA ASP A 88 -3.01 17.29 11.89
C ASP A 88 -1.53 17.61 11.66
N PHE A 89 -0.72 16.57 11.44
CA PHE A 89 0.67 16.74 11.06
C PHE A 89 0.80 17.49 9.72
N MET A 90 0.05 17.11 8.68
CA MET A 90 0.10 17.78 7.38
C MET A 90 -0.33 19.24 7.49
N VAL A 91 -1.44 19.51 8.17
CA VAL A 91 -1.94 20.86 8.45
C VAL A 91 -0.91 21.69 9.22
N SER A 92 -0.18 21.10 10.18
CA SER A 92 0.88 21.81 10.93
C SER A 92 2.13 22.16 10.10
N ARG A 93 2.31 21.56 8.91
CA ARG A 93 3.51 21.71 8.08
C ARG A 93 3.25 22.39 6.75
N LEU A 94 2.03 22.35 6.25
CA LEU A 94 1.66 22.90 4.95
C LEU A 94 1.01 24.28 5.08
N PRO A 95 1.05 25.12 4.02
CA PRO A 95 0.50 26.46 4.09
C PRO A 95 -1.04 26.44 4.12
N LEU A 96 -1.65 27.51 4.64
CA LEU A 96 -3.09 27.58 4.96
C LEU A 96 -4.01 27.30 3.75
N ASP A 97 -3.58 27.65 2.54
CA ASP A 97 -4.32 27.43 1.29
C ASP A 97 -4.47 25.94 0.93
N THR A 98 -3.60 25.09 1.47
CA THR A 98 -3.66 23.64 1.28
C THR A 98 -4.56 22.95 2.30
N HIS A 99 -4.86 23.57 3.43
CA HIS A 99 -5.61 22.92 4.52
C HIS A 99 -7.00 22.48 4.07
N ALA A 100 -7.69 23.33 3.31
CA ALA A 100 -9.00 23.02 2.75
C ALA A 100 -8.97 21.88 1.71
N LYS A 101 -7.80 21.56 1.16
CA LYS A 101 -7.59 20.49 0.16
C LYS A 101 -7.28 19.14 0.80
N ILE A 102 -6.99 19.10 2.10
CA ILE A 102 -6.70 17.87 2.84
C ILE A 102 -8.00 17.40 3.50
N ARG A 103 -8.54 16.28 3.02
CA ARG A 103 -9.84 15.77 3.50
C ARG A 103 -9.74 14.33 3.97
N VAL A 104 -10.34 14.04 5.13
CA VAL A 104 -10.44 12.68 5.67
C VAL A 104 -11.79 12.08 5.30
N VAL A 105 -11.78 10.96 4.60
CA VAL A 105 -12.99 10.21 4.22
C VAL A 105 -13.03 8.89 4.96
N SER A 106 -14.18 8.57 5.54
CA SER A 106 -14.47 7.26 6.13
C SER A 106 -15.15 6.38 5.09
N LEU A 107 -14.51 5.27 4.74
CA LEU A 107 -15.00 4.25 3.83
C LEU A 107 -15.38 3.00 4.61
N MET A 108 -16.52 2.41 4.28
CA MET A 108 -16.95 1.12 4.80
C MET A 108 -16.86 0.10 3.68
N VAL A 109 -15.96 -0.87 3.85
CA VAL A 109 -15.85 -2.01 2.95
C VAL A 109 -16.91 -3.02 3.37
N MET A 110 -17.86 -3.24 2.47
CA MET A 110 -18.90 -4.25 2.62
C MET A 110 -18.46 -5.54 1.94
N PRO A 111 -18.77 -6.72 2.50
CA PRO A 111 -18.64 -7.96 1.76
C PRO A 111 -19.54 -7.91 0.52
N LEU A 112 -19.04 -8.42 -0.61
CA LEU A 112 -19.88 -8.67 -1.76
C LEU A 112 -20.94 -9.69 -1.34
N SER A 113 -22.22 -9.32 -1.43
CA SER A 113 -23.32 -10.27 -1.26
C SER A 113 -23.07 -11.43 -2.23
N ALA A 114 -22.80 -12.62 -1.71
CA ALA A 114 -22.48 -13.79 -2.51
C ALA A 114 -23.64 -14.04 -3.47
N SER A 115 -23.40 -13.91 -4.78
CA SER A 115 -24.15 -14.69 -5.75
C SER A 115 -23.72 -16.14 -5.53
N GLU A 116 -24.66 -16.97 -5.10
CA GLU A 116 -24.50 -18.39 -4.77
C GLU A 116 -23.61 -19.12 -5.78
N THR A 117 -22.40 -19.53 -5.38
CA THR A 117 -21.68 -20.79 -5.73
C THR A 117 -20.19 -20.71 -5.42
N SER A 118 -19.80 -20.73 -4.14
CA SER A 118 -18.53 -21.36 -3.72
C SER A 118 -18.45 -21.44 -2.20
N SER A 119 -18.06 -22.60 -1.71
CA SER A 119 -17.93 -23.04 -0.32
C SER A 119 -16.82 -22.31 0.46
N ASP A 120 -17.00 -21.01 0.72
CA ASP A 120 -16.21 -20.21 1.67
C ASP A 120 -17.14 -19.31 2.51
N GLU A 121 -18.00 -19.95 3.34
CA GLU A 121 -19.03 -19.25 4.14
C GLU A 121 -18.46 -18.29 5.20
N GLN A 122 -17.17 -18.34 5.54
CA GLN A 122 -16.60 -17.58 6.65
C GLN A 122 -16.16 -16.15 6.34
N LEU A 123 -16.02 -15.74 5.07
CA LEU A 123 -15.59 -14.38 4.71
C LEU A 123 -16.76 -13.40 4.48
N SER A 124 -18.00 -13.91 4.51
CA SER A 124 -19.20 -13.20 4.06
C SER A 124 -19.70 -12.07 4.98
N SER A 125 -19.12 -11.91 6.18
CA SER A 125 -19.59 -10.93 7.19
C SER A 125 -18.56 -9.89 7.63
N VAL A 126 -17.34 -9.93 7.09
CA VAL A 126 -16.28 -9.01 7.55
C VAL A 126 -16.49 -7.63 6.92
N THR A 127 -16.99 -6.70 7.75
CA THR A 127 -16.97 -5.27 7.41
C THR A 127 -15.67 -4.65 7.92
N ALA A 128 -15.02 -3.85 7.07
CA ALA A 128 -13.82 -3.13 7.46
C ALA A 128 -14.04 -1.62 7.30
N LYS A 129 -13.63 -0.85 8.32
CA LYS A 129 -13.59 0.62 8.23
C LYS A 129 -12.21 1.03 7.76
N LEU A 130 -12.16 1.83 6.70
CA LEU A 130 -10.93 2.39 6.15
C LEU A 130 -11.05 3.92 6.16
N TYR A 131 -10.01 4.60 6.58
CA TYR A 131 -9.96 6.06 6.59
C TYR A 131 -8.94 6.53 5.57
N CYS A 132 -9.31 7.44 4.69
CA CYS A 132 -8.43 7.90 3.61
C CYS A 132 -8.26 9.40 3.68
N ILE A 133 -7.00 9.85 3.68
CA ILE A 133 -6.67 11.26 3.51
C ILE A 133 -6.48 11.50 2.03
N PHE A 134 -7.27 12.38 1.43
CA PHE A 134 -7.06 12.87 0.07
C PHE A 134 -6.33 14.21 0.12
N ILE A 135 -5.43 14.43 -0.83
CA ILE A 135 -4.67 15.67 -0.99
C ILE A 135 -4.45 15.96 -2.48
N SER A 136 -4.62 17.23 -2.88
CA SER A 136 -4.35 17.76 -4.24
C SER A 136 -3.16 18.69 -4.27
#